data_AF-A0A316DSV2-F1
#
_entry.id   AF-A0A316DSV2-F1
#
_cell.length_a   1.000
_cell.length_b   1.000
_cell.length_c   1.000
_cell.angle_alpha   90.00
_cell.angle_beta   90.00
_cell.angle_gamma   90.00
#
_symmetry.space_group_name_H-M   'P 1'
#
loop_
_entity.id
_entity.type
_entity.pdbx_description
1 polymer ?
#
loop_
_entity_poly.entity_id
_entity_poly.type
_entity_poly.pdbx_seq_one_letter_code
_entity_poly.pdbx_strand_id
1 'polypeptide(L)'
;MKFNTPSPLKVLVLIFVFILHSSCSKDSDLMTDYVLSETQNTLDIGQLIIDDTFEVSSPGSITLDVLANDAFENQEEVLITETSTPSNGTVEINTDNTLTYTPNLEVVEQVTETTDASVSEVVDTFTYTTEVVNEDESVSTDTGNVIVTVGTSANRAPITGDNVYYVTTSGKSNNNGASEATAWNIQHAFSAAKAGDVVYIKAGNYGALSLSISNSGTADNPIQFIGYTSTPEDLIAINGSTFSYGDVVNAAIMPLLNGDGTGTGITVSNNVVLENIQIKDYSLGLILSGSNSTLNNIIAIDLGNQGASGYDGFGIRVSGSYNTIKNSYIANATAEAFKVYGGTNNLIQYLEVRADNVTNPCDYYVILTNTSNNIVEDSRVERAPGLAHGGHGLTSKWNSKNNIFRRCETVYTNLDLNFEDVTGNLYEDIRMIGQGTSGSYWHTNIDLRNGANGNTFRNIYMTDVNVAVTFTDDNDGFTPSPDSDVVKLGYNNRFENLIVENAATLVQFNGNTNIGGVNSAPGNDNIFVGGSFTNIGTIVAIYNDNSGNGFINSTFKNTTTLVSLANGKPNNISFTNCIFE
;
A
#
# COMPACT_ATOMS: atom_id res chain seq x y z
N MET A 1 -76.10 -55.05 6.03
CA MET A 1 -76.07 -54.20 7.23
C MET A 1 -75.89 -52.76 6.76
N LYS A 2 -76.62 -51.80 7.36
CA LYS A 2 -76.75 -50.41 6.93
C LYS A 2 -75.49 -49.56 7.23
N PHE A 3 -75.33 -48.51 6.43
CA PHE A 3 -74.37 -47.40 6.52
C PHE A 3 -74.26 -46.78 7.93
N ASN A 4 -73.05 -46.29 8.27
CA ASN A 4 -72.82 -45.02 8.96
C ASN A 4 -71.32 -44.73 9.10
N THR A 5 -70.89 -43.56 8.62
CA THR A 5 -69.74 -42.81 9.17
C THR A 5 -70.27 -41.79 10.17
N PRO A 6 -69.55 -41.51 11.27
CA PRO A 6 -68.88 -40.20 11.36
C PRO A 6 -67.53 -40.18 12.11
N SER A 7 -66.75 -39.13 11.83
CA SER A 7 -65.55 -38.63 12.55
C SER A 7 -65.88 -38.06 13.96
N PRO A 8 -64.99 -37.37 14.72
CA PRO A 8 -63.51 -37.24 14.72
C PRO A 8 -62.87 -37.38 16.14
N LEU A 9 -61.54 -37.17 16.22
CA LEU A 9 -60.81 -36.50 17.32
C LEU A 9 -60.23 -37.35 18.49
N LYS A 10 -58.93 -37.70 18.41
CA LYS A 10 -57.80 -37.17 19.23
C LYS A 10 -56.63 -38.17 19.38
N VAL A 11 -55.44 -37.75 18.91
CA VAL A 11 -54.13 -37.77 19.63
C VAL A 11 -53.61 -39.18 20.04
N LEU A 12 -52.46 -39.74 19.62
CA LEU A 12 -51.15 -39.26 19.17
C LEU A 12 -50.33 -40.50 18.73
N VAL A 13 -49.34 -40.30 17.85
CA VAL A 13 -48.17 -41.17 17.56
C VAL A 13 -48.40 -42.50 16.80
N LEU A 14 -48.13 -42.51 15.49
CA LEU A 14 -47.07 -43.30 14.82
C LEU A 14 -47.25 -43.23 13.29
N ILE A 15 -46.17 -42.87 12.58
CA ILE A 15 -45.84 -43.24 11.18
C ILE A 15 -46.80 -42.69 10.10
N PHE A 16 -46.49 -41.49 9.60
CA PHE A 16 -47.05 -40.97 8.34
C PHE A 16 -46.15 -41.34 7.17
N VAL A 17 -46.65 -42.29 6.37
CA VAL A 17 -46.23 -42.64 5.01
C VAL A 17 -47.24 -41.93 4.08
N PHE A 18 -46.71 -41.14 3.12
CA PHE A 18 -47.38 -40.47 1.99
C PHE A 18 -48.36 -39.32 2.28
N ILE A 19 -47.95 -38.06 2.02
CA ILE A 19 -48.23 -37.27 0.79
C ILE A 19 -47.49 -35.93 0.92
N LEU A 20 -46.41 -35.79 0.14
CA LEU A 20 -45.92 -34.54 -0.46
C LEU A 20 -45.18 -35.00 -1.73
N HIS A 21 -45.91 -35.21 -2.82
CA HIS A 21 -45.36 -35.44 -4.16
C HIS A 21 -46.21 -34.71 -5.21
N SER A 22 -46.35 -33.40 -4.99
CA SER A 22 -46.85 -32.46 -6.00
C SER A 22 -46.05 -31.17 -5.91
N SER A 23 -44.76 -31.25 -6.24
CA SER A 23 -44.06 -30.17 -6.91
C SER A 23 -43.18 -30.79 -7.99
N CYS A 24 -43.69 -30.74 -9.23
CA CYS A 24 -42.86 -30.57 -10.41
C CYS A 24 -41.91 -29.38 -10.16
N SER A 25 -40.69 -29.29 -10.68
CA SER A 25 -40.06 -29.95 -11.83
C SER A 25 -38.56 -29.76 -11.70
N LYS A 26 -37.80 -30.79 -12.13
CA LYS A 26 -36.52 -30.70 -12.84
C LYS A 26 -35.56 -29.56 -12.46
N ASP A 27 -34.62 -29.84 -11.57
CA ASP A 27 -33.30 -29.18 -11.51
C ASP A 27 -32.28 -30.14 -10.88
N SER A 28 -32.06 -31.29 -11.52
CA SER A 28 -30.97 -32.21 -11.11
C SER A 28 -30.23 -32.85 -12.28
N ASP A 29 -30.30 -32.27 -13.49
CA ASP A 29 -29.49 -32.70 -14.63
C ASP A 29 -29.08 -31.49 -15.48
N LEU A 30 -28.40 -30.53 -14.86
CA LEU A 30 -27.72 -29.44 -15.57
C LEU A 30 -26.37 -29.18 -14.90
N MET A 31 -25.50 -30.20 -14.88
CA MET A 31 -24.04 -30.04 -14.70
C MET A 31 -23.26 -31.27 -15.20
N THR A 32 -23.70 -31.99 -16.25
CA THR A 32 -22.84 -33.02 -16.89
C THR A 32 -23.24 -33.38 -18.33
N ASP A 33 -23.59 -32.40 -19.16
CA ASP A 33 -23.56 -32.59 -20.62
C ASP A 33 -23.58 -31.23 -21.32
N TYR A 34 -22.44 -30.52 -21.24
CA TYR A 34 -22.04 -29.67 -22.36
C TYR A 34 -20.95 -30.43 -23.10
N VAL A 35 -21.33 -30.82 -24.31
CA VAL A 35 -20.58 -31.58 -25.28
C VAL A 35 -19.21 -30.95 -25.52
N LEU A 36 -18.19 -31.80 -25.48
CA LEU A 36 -16.91 -31.59 -26.16
C LEU A 36 -17.16 -31.19 -27.61
N SER A 37 -17.11 -29.89 -27.91
CA SER A 37 -16.85 -29.39 -29.25
C SER A 37 -15.79 -28.30 -29.16
N GLU A 38 -14.68 -28.56 -29.84
CA GLU A 38 -13.50 -27.74 -30.02
C GLU A 38 -13.80 -26.24 -30.17
N THR A 39 -13.42 -25.49 -29.14
CA THR A 39 -12.62 -24.28 -29.28
C THR A 39 -11.66 -24.29 -28.09
N GLN A 40 -10.36 -24.14 -28.35
CA GLN A 40 -9.40 -23.76 -27.32
C GLN A 40 -9.94 -22.52 -26.62
N ASN A 41 -10.57 -22.70 -25.47
CA ASN A 41 -10.51 -21.68 -24.43
C ASN A 41 -9.28 -22.06 -23.62
N THR A 42 -8.14 -21.58 -24.09
CA THR A 42 -7.08 -21.14 -23.18
C THR A 42 -7.79 -20.39 -22.05
N LEU A 43 -7.66 -20.88 -20.83
CA LEU A 43 -7.84 -20.00 -19.68
C LEU A 43 -6.66 -19.04 -19.78
N ASP A 44 -6.88 -17.95 -20.52
CA ASP A 44 -5.96 -16.84 -20.58
C ASP A 44 -5.98 -16.18 -19.21
N ILE A 45 -4.92 -16.39 -18.44
CA ILE A 45 -4.64 -15.66 -17.20
C ILE A 45 -3.40 -14.80 -17.45
N GLY A 46 -3.48 -13.98 -18.51
CA GLY A 46 -2.34 -13.27 -19.10
C GLY A 46 -2.22 -11.76 -18.81
N GLN A 47 -3.19 -11.12 -18.15
CA GLN A 47 -3.13 -9.68 -17.82
C GLN A 47 -3.88 -9.39 -16.51
N LEU A 48 -3.34 -8.48 -15.70
CA LEU A 48 -3.97 -7.91 -14.52
C LEU A 48 -4.05 -6.40 -14.73
N ILE A 49 -5.24 -5.93 -15.07
CA ILE A 49 -5.54 -4.50 -15.12
C ILE A 49 -6.17 -4.07 -13.80
N ILE A 50 -5.65 -2.99 -13.24
CA ILE A 50 -6.06 -2.47 -11.94
C ILE A 50 -6.68 -1.09 -12.15
N ASP A 51 -7.85 -0.86 -11.54
CA ASP A 51 -8.51 0.44 -11.60
C ASP A 51 -7.63 1.53 -10.97
N ASP A 52 -7.57 2.67 -11.66
CA ASP A 52 -6.77 3.82 -11.26
C ASP A 52 -7.61 4.89 -10.58
N THR A 53 -6.99 5.60 -9.65
CA THR A 53 -7.58 6.78 -9.04
C THR A 53 -6.55 7.90 -8.96
N PHE A 54 -6.94 9.10 -9.39
CA PHE A 54 -6.08 10.27 -9.40
C PHE A 54 -6.82 11.50 -8.88
N GLU A 55 -6.15 12.36 -8.11
CA GLU A 55 -6.63 13.71 -7.82
C GLU A 55 -5.97 14.72 -8.78
N VAL A 56 -6.67 15.81 -9.15
CA VAL A 56 -6.08 16.92 -9.92
C VAL A 56 -6.64 18.25 -9.42
N SER A 57 -5.77 19.24 -9.19
CA SER A 57 -6.21 20.59 -8.83
C SER A 57 -6.51 21.42 -10.08
N SER A 58 -7.68 22.04 -10.12
CA SER A 58 -8.01 23.06 -11.12
C SER A 58 -7.47 24.45 -10.73
N PRO A 59 -7.04 25.29 -11.68
CA PRO A 59 -6.81 24.95 -13.09
C PRO A 59 -5.49 24.20 -13.26
N GLY A 60 -5.52 23.08 -13.98
CA GLY A 60 -4.34 22.26 -14.26
C GLY A 60 -4.72 20.98 -15.01
N SER A 61 -3.76 20.40 -15.74
CA SER A 61 -3.85 19.03 -16.23
C SER A 61 -2.96 18.13 -15.39
N ILE A 62 -3.19 16.82 -15.47
CA ILE A 62 -2.37 15.81 -14.80
C ILE A 62 -1.94 14.75 -15.80
N THR A 63 -0.71 14.25 -15.66
CA THR A 63 -0.24 13.05 -16.35
C THR A 63 -0.55 11.84 -15.49
N LEU A 64 -1.22 10.85 -16.07
CA LEU A 64 -1.74 9.65 -15.44
C LEU A 64 -0.93 8.47 -15.96
N ASP A 65 -0.14 7.85 -15.09
CA ASP A 65 0.55 6.60 -15.39
C ASP A 65 -0.34 5.43 -14.98
N VAL A 66 -1.32 5.13 -15.84
CA VAL A 66 -2.35 4.10 -15.60
C VAL A 66 -1.82 2.66 -15.69
N LEU A 67 -0.62 2.47 -16.25
CA LEU A 67 0.01 1.15 -16.35
C LEU A 67 0.91 0.83 -15.16
N ALA A 68 1.09 1.78 -14.23
CA ALA A 68 2.03 1.66 -13.12
C ALA A 68 1.67 0.50 -12.17
N ASN A 69 0.37 0.30 -11.95
CA ASN A 69 -0.21 -0.75 -11.10
C ASN A 69 -0.68 -1.98 -11.90
N ASP A 70 -0.74 -1.90 -13.23
CA ASP A 70 -1.04 -3.03 -14.08
C ASP A 70 0.12 -4.02 -14.19
N ALA A 71 -0.23 -5.25 -14.58
CA ALA A 71 0.73 -6.30 -14.91
C ALA A 71 0.35 -7.09 -16.16
N PHE A 72 1.32 -7.28 -17.03
CA PHE A 72 1.21 -8.02 -18.29
C PHE A 72 2.39 -8.98 -18.44
N GLU A 73 2.22 -10.09 -19.18
CA GLU A 73 3.31 -11.07 -19.43
C GLU A 73 4.58 -10.38 -20.01
N ASN A 74 4.41 -9.36 -20.85
CA ASN A 74 5.49 -8.53 -21.37
C ASN A 74 5.19 -7.03 -21.17
N GLN A 75 5.44 -6.52 -19.96
CA GLN A 75 5.15 -5.11 -19.62
C GLN A 75 5.72 -4.08 -20.61
N GLU A 76 6.92 -4.32 -21.16
CA GLU A 76 7.58 -3.39 -22.08
C GLU A 76 6.91 -3.29 -23.46
N GLU A 77 6.03 -4.24 -23.81
CA GLU A 77 5.37 -4.32 -25.11
C GLU A 77 3.91 -3.81 -25.07
N VAL A 78 3.43 -3.38 -23.90
CA VAL A 78 2.06 -2.90 -23.69
C VAL A 78 1.90 -1.51 -24.27
N LEU A 79 0.84 -1.27 -25.03
CA LEU A 79 0.48 0.05 -25.55
C LEU A 79 -0.93 0.44 -25.12
N ILE A 80 -1.11 1.68 -24.65
CA ILE A 80 -2.45 2.26 -24.51
C ILE A 80 -2.90 2.74 -25.89
N THR A 81 -3.99 2.18 -26.39
CA THR A 81 -4.46 2.42 -27.77
C THR A 81 -5.72 3.27 -27.83
N GLU A 82 -6.59 3.15 -26.84
CA GLU A 82 -7.85 3.88 -26.80
C GLU A 82 -8.20 4.37 -25.39
N THR A 83 -9.01 5.42 -25.33
CA THR A 83 -9.64 5.92 -24.10
C THR A 83 -11.09 6.25 -24.37
N SER A 84 -11.98 5.98 -23.42
CA SER A 84 -13.33 6.55 -23.46
C SER A 84 -13.32 8.04 -23.09
N THR A 85 -14.38 8.77 -23.45
CA THR A 85 -14.45 10.21 -23.20
C THR A 85 -14.98 10.49 -21.79
N PRO A 86 -14.21 11.16 -20.91
CA PRO A 86 -14.69 11.60 -19.61
C PRO A 86 -15.84 12.62 -19.73
N SER A 87 -16.66 12.75 -18.69
CA SER A 87 -17.84 13.64 -18.68
C SER A 87 -17.51 15.09 -18.28
N ASN A 88 -16.45 15.29 -17.49
CA ASN A 88 -16.08 16.55 -16.85
C ASN A 88 -14.66 17.02 -17.26
N GLY A 89 -14.10 16.47 -18.34
CA GLY A 89 -12.77 16.80 -18.83
C GLY A 89 -12.48 16.20 -20.20
N THR A 90 -11.21 16.20 -20.58
CA THR A 90 -10.68 15.53 -21.77
C THR A 90 -9.48 14.69 -21.39
N VAL A 91 -9.28 13.56 -22.09
CA VAL A 91 -8.10 12.71 -21.95
C VAL A 91 -7.39 12.58 -23.29
N GLU A 92 -6.06 12.61 -23.26
CA GLU A 92 -5.19 12.40 -24.41
C GLU A 92 -4.16 11.32 -24.09
N ILE A 93 -3.84 10.46 -25.06
CA ILE A 93 -2.77 9.44 -24.92
C ILE A 93 -1.44 10.09 -25.31
N ASN A 94 -0.45 10.02 -24.42
CA ASN A 94 0.88 10.60 -24.61
C ASN A 94 1.81 9.66 -25.39
N THR A 95 2.87 10.21 -25.97
CA THR A 95 3.88 9.44 -26.73
C THR A 95 4.72 8.50 -25.86
N ASP A 96 4.75 8.72 -24.55
CA ASP A 96 5.46 7.92 -23.56
C ASP A 96 4.58 6.84 -22.92
N ASN A 97 3.40 6.58 -23.49
CA ASN A 97 2.45 5.58 -23.03
C ASN A 97 1.77 5.91 -21.69
N THR A 98 1.75 7.18 -21.29
CA THR A 98 0.90 7.70 -20.21
C THR A 98 -0.34 8.40 -20.78
N LEU A 99 -1.27 8.84 -19.92
CA LEU A 99 -2.42 9.66 -20.33
C LEU A 99 -2.30 11.08 -19.77
N THR A 100 -2.86 12.08 -20.44
CA THR A 100 -3.05 13.42 -19.86
C THR A 100 -4.53 13.71 -19.72
N TYR A 101 -4.98 13.94 -18.48
CA TYR A 101 -6.33 14.39 -18.20
C TYR A 101 -6.36 15.90 -17.93
N THR A 102 -7.30 16.59 -18.57
CA THR A 102 -7.54 18.03 -18.40
C THR A 102 -9.00 18.27 -18.00
N PRO A 103 -9.27 18.79 -16.79
CA PRO A 103 -10.62 19.14 -16.35
C PRO A 103 -11.27 20.22 -17.23
N ASN A 104 -12.58 20.13 -17.41
CA ASN A 104 -13.38 21.20 -18.00
C ASN A 104 -13.64 22.30 -16.95
N LEU A 105 -12.93 23.42 -17.10
CA LEU A 105 -13.00 24.55 -16.16
C LEU A 105 -14.42 25.10 -15.95
N GLU A 106 -15.27 25.12 -16.98
CA GLU A 106 -16.64 25.64 -16.83
C GLU A 106 -17.49 24.76 -15.91
N VAL A 107 -17.35 23.43 -16.01
CA VAL A 107 -18.05 22.48 -15.13
C VAL A 107 -17.54 22.61 -13.70
N VAL A 108 -16.22 22.69 -13.55
CA VAL A 108 -15.55 22.83 -12.26
C VAL A 108 -15.97 24.14 -11.56
N GLU A 109 -16.03 25.26 -12.28
CA GLU A 109 -16.48 26.55 -11.74
C GLU A 109 -17.99 26.56 -11.39
N GLN A 110 -18.85 25.95 -12.21
CA GLN A 110 -20.30 25.89 -11.92
C GLN A 110 -20.64 25.11 -10.64
N VAL A 111 -19.90 24.04 -10.35
CA VAL A 111 -20.09 23.28 -9.10
C VAL A 111 -19.68 24.13 -7.89
N THR A 112 -18.65 24.98 -8.02
CA THR A 112 -18.21 25.85 -6.90
C THR A 112 -19.16 26.98 -6.56
N GLU A 113 -19.88 27.55 -7.53
CA GLU A 113 -20.78 28.69 -7.28
C GLU A 113 -22.12 28.29 -6.65
N THR A 114 -22.49 27.01 -6.69
CA THR A 114 -23.83 26.53 -6.30
C THR A 114 -23.90 25.91 -4.90
N THR A 115 -22.76 25.73 -4.22
CA THR A 115 -22.69 25.12 -2.89
C THR A 115 -22.18 26.12 -1.84
N ASP A 116 -23.06 26.57 -0.95
CA ASP A 116 -22.72 27.37 0.23
C ASP A 116 -22.08 26.44 1.29
N ALA A 117 -20.74 26.50 1.38
CA ALA A 117 -19.82 25.79 2.29
C ALA A 117 -19.42 24.33 1.97
N SER A 118 -18.10 24.09 2.11
CA SER A 118 -17.34 22.82 2.17
C SER A 118 -17.25 21.94 0.92
N VAL A 119 -16.03 21.81 0.38
CA VAL A 119 -15.50 20.79 -0.55
C VAL A 119 -16.37 20.51 -1.78
N SER A 120 -16.10 21.21 -2.88
CA SER A 120 -16.61 20.87 -4.21
C SER A 120 -15.57 20.03 -4.94
N GLU A 121 -15.64 18.71 -4.82
CA GLU A 121 -14.91 17.76 -5.65
C GLU A 121 -15.76 17.39 -6.87
N VAL A 122 -15.19 17.46 -8.07
CA VAL A 122 -15.84 16.94 -9.28
C VAL A 122 -15.19 15.62 -9.62
N VAL A 123 -15.90 14.52 -9.40
CA VAL A 123 -15.44 13.19 -9.84
C VAL A 123 -15.75 13.01 -11.31
N ASP A 124 -14.76 12.54 -12.05
CA ASP A 124 -14.87 12.11 -13.44
C ASP A 124 -14.38 10.67 -13.57
N THR A 125 -14.87 9.97 -14.58
CA THR A 125 -14.49 8.58 -14.83
C THR A 125 -14.33 8.35 -16.32
N PHE A 126 -13.30 7.61 -16.71
CA PHE A 126 -13.12 7.12 -18.06
C PHE A 126 -12.40 5.77 -18.03
N THR A 127 -12.27 5.13 -19.17
CA THR A 127 -11.57 3.84 -19.32
C THR A 127 -10.43 4.00 -20.31
N TYR A 128 -9.38 3.20 -20.17
CA TYR A 128 -8.35 3.04 -21.19
C TYR A 128 -8.31 1.59 -21.67
N THR A 129 -7.86 1.38 -22.90
CA THR A 129 -7.69 0.06 -23.49
C THR A 129 -6.21 -0.15 -23.80
N THR A 130 -5.69 -1.29 -23.38
CA THR A 130 -4.34 -1.73 -23.68
C THR A 130 -4.34 -2.75 -24.80
N GLU A 131 -3.24 -2.79 -25.56
CA GLU A 131 -2.93 -3.86 -26.51
C GLU A 131 -1.57 -4.46 -26.15
N VAL A 132 -1.51 -5.80 -26.16
CA VAL A 132 -0.27 -6.57 -26.05
C VAL A 132 -0.16 -7.51 -27.23
N VAL A 133 1.01 -7.57 -27.85
CA VAL A 133 1.32 -8.57 -28.87
C VAL A 133 1.92 -9.78 -28.17
N ASN A 134 1.22 -10.90 -28.18
CA ASN A 134 1.69 -12.13 -27.53
C ASN A 134 2.81 -12.80 -28.35
N GLU A 135 3.56 -13.72 -27.73
CA GLU A 135 4.66 -14.45 -28.39
C GLU A 135 4.23 -15.20 -29.68
N ASP A 136 2.94 -15.52 -29.81
CA ASP A 136 2.36 -16.19 -30.98
C ASP A 136 1.85 -15.22 -32.07
N GLU A 137 2.22 -13.95 -31.99
CA GLU A 137 1.80 -12.84 -32.86
C GLU A 137 0.30 -12.49 -32.77
N SER A 138 -0.47 -13.08 -31.85
CA SER A 138 -1.83 -12.61 -31.55
C SER A 138 -1.82 -11.30 -30.77
N VAL A 139 -2.91 -10.54 -30.84
CA VAL A 139 -3.10 -9.31 -30.06
C VAL A 139 -4.17 -9.56 -29.01
N SER A 140 -3.82 -9.34 -27.74
CA SER A 140 -4.73 -9.31 -26.60
C SER A 140 -5.04 -7.88 -26.22
N THR A 141 -6.27 -7.62 -25.77
CA THR A 141 -6.73 -6.31 -25.31
C THR A 141 -7.41 -6.44 -23.96
N ASP A 142 -7.09 -5.55 -23.03
CA ASP A 142 -7.86 -5.38 -21.81
C ASP A 142 -8.22 -3.91 -21.58
N THR A 143 -9.11 -3.67 -20.61
CA THR A 143 -9.65 -2.34 -20.32
C THR A 143 -9.58 -2.05 -18.84
N GLY A 144 -8.92 -0.94 -18.49
CA GLY A 144 -8.87 -0.41 -17.13
C GLY A 144 -9.80 0.77 -16.95
N ASN A 145 -10.23 0.99 -15.71
CA ASN A 145 -11.10 2.11 -15.35
C ASN A 145 -10.33 3.13 -14.51
N VAL A 146 -10.50 4.41 -14.84
CA VAL A 146 -9.82 5.54 -14.21
C VAL A 146 -10.86 6.44 -13.57
N ILE A 147 -10.65 6.74 -12.29
CA ILE A 147 -11.41 7.72 -11.54
C ILE A 147 -10.53 8.95 -11.33
N VAL A 148 -10.99 10.13 -11.76
CA VAL A 148 -10.28 11.39 -11.53
C VAL A 148 -11.12 12.30 -10.64
N THR A 149 -10.60 12.67 -9.48
CA THR A 149 -11.20 13.66 -8.59
C THR A 149 -10.59 15.02 -8.86
N VAL A 150 -11.36 15.92 -9.44
CA VAL A 150 -10.94 17.31 -9.68
C VAL A 150 -11.22 18.15 -8.44
N GLY A 151 -10.16 18.51 -7.74
CA GLY A 151 -10.17 19.51 -6.69
C GLY A 151 -10.38 20.90 -7.31
N THR A 152 -11.45 21.57 -6.91
CA THR A 152 -11.68 22.97 -7.27
C THR A 152 -10.77 23.89 -6.44
N SER A 153 -10.51 25.11 -6.93
CA SER A 153 -9.80 26.19 -6.21
C SER A 153 -10.39 26.51 -4.81
N ALA A 154 -11.54 25.93 -4.45
CA ALA A 154 -12.21 26.07 -3.16
C ALA A 154 -11.51 25.36 -1.98
N ASN A 155 -10.50 24.50 -2.24
CA ASN A 155 -9.74 23.82 -1.17
C ASN A 155 -8.41 24.50 -0.81
N ARG A 156 -8.06 25.65 -1.41
CA ARG A 156 -6.85 26.41 -1.03
C ARG A 156 -7.08 27.18 0.26
N ALA A 157 -6.10 27.19 1.14
CA ALA A 157 -6.21 27.96 2.38
C ALA A 157 -6.30 29.47 2.07
N PRO A 158 -7.00 30.27 2.89
CA PRO A 158 -7.01 31.72 2.72
C PRO A 158 -5.59 32.31 2.70
N ILE A 159 -5.28 33.14 1.71
CA ILE A 159 -3.97 33.81 1.59
C ILE A 159 -3.91 35.18 2.31
N THR A 160 -5.06 35.70 2.74
CA THR A 160 -5.19 36.95 3.50
C THR A 160 -6.29 36.84 4.54
N GLY A 161 -6.14 37.52 5.68
CA GLY A 161 -7.14 37.56 6.75
C GLY A 161 -6.50 37.81 8.10
N ASP A 162 -7.31 38.10 9.12
CA ASP A 162 -6.84 38.35 10.49
C ASP A 162 -6.22 37.10 11.14
N ASN A 163 -6.53 35.92 10.62
CA ASN A 163 -6.02 34.61 11.03
C ASN A 163 -4.92 34.07 10.10
N VAL A 164 -4.42 34.89 9.17
CA VAL A 164 -3.35 34.49 8.23
C VAL A 164 -2.02 35.12 8.63
N TYR A 165 -1.01 34.28 8.81
CA TYR A 165 0.32 34.70 9.28
C TYR A 165 1.42 34.20 8.35
N TYR A 166 2.53 34.94 8.34
CA TYR A 166 3.69 34.68 7.50
C TYR A 166 4.92 34.40 8.37
N VAL A 167 5.73 33.43 7.95
CA VAL A 167 6.99 33.04 8.57
C VAL A 167 8.12 33.15 7.55
N THR A 168 9.22 33.80 7.93
CA THR A 168 10.44 33.88 7.12
C THR A 168 11.67 33.59 7.98
N THR A 169 12.81 33.30 7.37
CA THR A 169 14.08 33.06 8.09
C THR A 169 14.56 34.29 8.89
N SER A 170 14.12 35.49 8.52
CA SER A 170 14.42 36.75 9.22
C SER A 170 13.32 37.21 10.19
N GLY A 171 12.24 36.45 10.30
CA GLY A 171 11.08 36.78 11.12
C GLY A 171 11.41 36.86 12.62
N LYS A 172 10.50 37.44 13.41
CA LYS A 172 10.69 37.65 14.86
C LYS A 172 9.41 37.34 15.63
N SER A 173 9.56 36.83 16.84
CA SER A 173 8.43 36.46 17.72
C SER A 173 7.60 37.65 18.20
N ASN A 174 8.11 38.89 18.08
CA ASN A 174 7.39 40.10 18.47
C ASN A 174 6.80 40.85 17.27
N ASN A 175 6.94 40.33 16.05
CA ASN A 175 6.22 40.86 14.89
C ASN A 175 4.75 40.42 14.91
N ASN A 176 3.89 41.08 14.13
CA ASN A 176 2.46 40.74 14.07
C ASN A 176 2.12 39.58 13.11
N GLY A 177 3.06 39.14 12.28
CA GLY A 177 2.88 38.03 11.34
C GLY A 177 2.06 38.37 10.09
N ALA A 178 1.49 39.56 9.95
CA ALA A 178 0.51 39.87 8.89
C ALA A 178 1.08 39.99 7.46
N SER A 179 2.40 39.93 7.30
CA SER A 179 3.09 39.99 6.00
C SER A 179 4.50 39.43 6.10
N GLU A 180 5.17 39.14 4.98
CA GLU A 180 6.59 38.75 4.98
C GLU A 180 7.50 39.80 5.68
N ALA A 181 7.19 41.10 5.53
CA ALA A 181 7.97 42.19 6.14
C ALA A 181 7.83 42.26 7.66
N THR A 182 6.73 41.74 8.20
CA THR A 182 6.44 41.64 9.63
C THR A 182 6.22 40.18 10.04
N ALA A 183 6.97 39.27 9.42
CA ALA A 183 6.80 37.83 9.62
C ALA A 183 7.22 37.37 11.03
N TRP A 184 6.59 36.30 11.50
CA TRP A 184 7.04 35.55 12.66
C TRP A 184 8.29 34.74 12.36
N ASN A 185 9.05 34.39 13.41
CA ASN A 185 9.99 33.26 13.30
C ASN A 185 9.23 31.94 13.47
N ILE A 186 9.81 30.85 12.98
CA ILE A 186 9.12 29.55 12.92
C ILE A 186 8.83 28.97 14.30
N GLN A 187 9.74 29.13 15.28
CA GLN A 187 9.49 28.65 16.64
C GLN A 187 8.27 29.32 17.27
N HIS A 188 8.14 30.64 17.09
CA HIS A 188 6.97 31.37 17.59
C HIS A 188 5.71 30.87 16.91
N ALA A 189 5.70 30.77 15.58
CA ALA A 189 4.54 30.32 14.84
C ALA A 189 4.02 28.95 15.31
N PHE A 190 4.91 27.97 15.48
CA PHE A 190 4.54 26.61 15.93
C PHE A 190 4.00 26.59 17.36
N SER A 191 4.48 27.51 18.22
CA SER A 191 4.02 27.61 19.61
C SER A 191 2.75 28.48 19.81
N ALA A 192 2.48 29.41 18.90
CA ALA A 192 1.50 30.48 19.09
C ALA A 192 0.22 30.30 18.26
N ALA A 193 0.29 29.62 17.11
CA ALA A 193 -0.87 29.41 16.26
C ALA A 193 -1.96 28.62 17.01
N LYS A 194 -3.22 28.94 16.72
CA LYS A 194 -4.42 28.39 17.34
C LYS A 194 -5.40 27.91 16.26
N ALA A 195 -6.46 27.21 16.68
CA ALA A 195 -7.49 26.68 15.79
C ALA A 195 -7.98 27.74 14.78
N GLY A 196 -7.99 27.37 13.50
CA GLY A 196 -8.40 28.22 12.38
C GLY A 196 -7.32 29.17 11.85
N ASP A 197 -6.14 29.24 12.48
CA ASP A 197 -5.02 30.02 11.93
C ASP A 197 -4.42 29.31 10.71
N VAL A 198 -4.01 30.11 9.73
CA VAL A 198 -3.24 29.67 8.55
C VAL A 198 -1.88 30.36 8.60
N VAL A 199 -0.81 29.56 8.58
CA VAL A 199 0.56 30.03 8.70
C VAL A 199 1.35 29.63 7.45
N TYR A 200 1.69 30.61 6.62
CA TYR A 200 2.53 30.41 5.44
C TYR A 200 4.00 30.50 5.80
N ILE A 201 4.79 29.48 5.45
CA ILE A 201 6.21 29.38 5.75
C ILE A 201 7.01 29.52 4.45
N LYS A 202 7.75 30.62 4.33
CA LYS A 202 8.53 30.91 3.13
C LYS A 202 9.67 29.91 2.99
N ALA A 203 9.98 29.50 1.76
CA ALA A 203 11.21 28.78 1.45
C ALA A 203 12.43 29.46 2.08
N GLY A 204 13.24 28.67 2.76
CA GLY A 204 14.44 29.13 3.44
C GLY A 204 15.02 28.05 4.33
N ASN A 205 16.30 28.21 4.70
CA ASN A 205 16.95 27.33 5.65
C ASN A 205 16.68 27.83 7.07
N TYR A 206 15.89 27.08 7.83
CA TYR A 206 15.53 27.39 9.22
C TYR A 206 16.50 26.77 10.24
N GLY A 207 17.48 25.99 9.78
CA GLY A 207 18.54 25.40 10.58
C GLY A 207 18.11 24.20 11.42
N ALA A 208 18.99 23.80 12.34
CA ALA A 208 18.83 22.64 13.21
C ALA A 208 17.92 22.97 14.41
N LEU A 209 16.61 23.05 14.15
CA LEU A 209 15.60 23.31 15.17
C LEU A 209 14.84 22.04 15.53
N SER A 210 14.44 21.92 16.79
CA SER A 210 13.39 20.98 17.21
C SER A 210 12.10 21.78 17.45
N LEU A 211 11.11 21.55 16.60
CA LEU A 211 9.85 22.27 16.60
C LEU A 211 8.73 21.42 17.17
N SER A 212 7.84 22.04 17.93
CA SER A 212 6.67 21.38 18.51
C SER A 212 5.44 22.23 18.28
N ILE A 213 4.46 21.67 17.56
CA ILE A 213 3.12 22.23 17.42
C ILE A 213 2.31 21.68 18.58
N SER A 214 2.31 22.38 19.72
CA SER A 214 1.66 21.90 20.94
C SER A 214 0.19 22.28 21.04
N ASN A 215 -0.23 23.34 20.35
CA ASN A 215 -1.64 23.74 20.30
C ASN A 215 -2.40 22.83 19.33
N SER A 216 -3.69 22.62 19.59
CA SER A 216 -4.56 21.81 18.74
C SER A 216 -5.51 22.71 17.97
N GLY A 217 -5.81 22.33 16.73
CA GLY A 217 -6.98 22.85 16.02
C GLY A 217 -8.27 22.21 16.53
N THR A 218 -9.34 22.40 15.77
CA THR A 218 -10.58 21.61 15.88
C THR A 218 -10.88 20.96 14.53
N ALA A 219 -11.81 20.00 14.50
CA ALA A 219 -12.22 19.34 13.26
C ALA A 219 -12.68 20.34 12.18
N ASP A 220 -13.45 21.36 12.59
CA ASP A 220 -13.96 22.39 11.67
C ASP A 220 -12.94 23.50 11.38
N ASN A 221 -11.93 23.66 12.25
CA ASN A 221 -10.96 24.75 12.18
C ASN A 221 -9.56 24.22 12.54
N PRO A 222 -8.94 23.43 11.65
CA PRO A 222 -7.57 22.96 11.88
C PRO A 222 -6.60 24.14 11.94
N ILE A 223 -5.44 23.91 12.55
CA ILE A 223 -4.29 24.83 12.41
C ILE A 223 -3.54 24.42 11.15
N GLN A 224 -3.25 25.36 10.25
CA GLN A 224 -2.58 25.05 8.98
C GLN A 224 -1.20 25.69 8.94
N PHE A 225 -0.19 24.90 8.60
CA PHE A 225 1.18 25.33 8.36
C PHE A 225 1.58 24.91 6.94
N ILE A 226 1.73 25.87 6.03
CA ILE A 226 1.86 25.61 4.60
C ILE A 226 3.15 26.25 4.08
N GLY A 227 4.09 25.42 3.64
CA GLY A 227 5.30 25.88 2.97
C GLY A 227 5.02 26.40 1.55
N TYR A 228 5.76 27.44 1.13
CA TYR A 228 5.65 28.01 -0.22
C TYR A 228 7.00 28.53 -0.72
N THR A 229 7.20 28.61 -2.03
CA THR A 229 8.45 29.08 -2.65
C THR A 229 8.53 30.61 -2.70
N SER A 230 7.67 31.23 -3.49
CA SER A 230 7.68 32.64 -3.88
C SER A 230 6.39 33.33 -3.48
N THR A 231 5.23 32.71 -3.67
CA THR A 231 3.93 33.23 -3.24
C THR A 231 3.13 32.11 -2.57
N PRO A 232 2.33 32.40 -1.52
CA PRO A 232 1.44 31.41 -0.94
C PRO A 232 0.70 30.58 -2.00
N GLU A 233 0.57 29.27 -1.76
CA GLU A 233 -0.10 28.30 -2.65
C GLU A 233 0.60 28.00 -3.99
N ASP A 234 1.90 28.29 -4.13
CA ASP A 234 2.68 28.00 -5.35
C ASP A 234 3.37 26.64 -5.38
N LEU A 235 3.30 25.87 -4.29
CA LEU A 235 3.79 24.50 -4.19
C LEU A 235 2.61 23.55 -4.04
N ILE A 236 2.42 22.68 -5.03
CA ILE A 236 1.29 21.74 -5.09
C ILE A 236 1.85 20.35 -5.37
N ALA A 237 1.53 19.41 -4.49
CA ALA A 237 1.83 18.00 -4.63
C ALA A 237 0.53 17.26 -4.98
N ILE A 238 0.57 16.43 -6.02
CA ILE A 238 -0.61 15.77 -6.59
C ILE A 238 -0.20 14.34 -6.92
N ASN A 239 -0.86 13.36 -6.28
CA ASN A 239 -0.62 11.92 -6.46
C ASN A 239 0.86 11.53 -6.39
N GLY A 240 1.59 12.15 -5.48
CA GLY A 240 3.03 12.06 -5.40
C GLY A 240 3.61 13.33 -4.78
N SER A 241 4.78 13.18 -4.17
CA SER A 241 5.49 14.32 -3.61
C SER A 241 6.04 15.24 -4.71
N THR A 242 6.46 16.44 -4.32
CA THR A 242 7.23 17.32 -5.21
C THR A 242 8.67 16.85 -5.45
N PHE A 243 9.09 15.75 -4.83
CA PHE A 243 10.39 15.12 -5.01
C PHE A 243 10.27 13.84 -5.83
N SER A 244 11.31 13.59 -6.61
CA SER A 244 11.59 12.34 -7.30
C SER A 244 12.94 11.77 -6.87
N TYR A 245 13.22 10.53 -7.25
CA TYR A 245 14.52 9.92 -6.95
C TYR A 245 15.70 10.75 -7.46
N GLY A 246 16.70 10.94 -6.60
CA GLY A 246 17.90 11.71 -6.89
C GLY A 246 17.78 13.20 -6.60
N ASP A 247 16.59 13.71 -6.29
CA ASP A 247 16.44 15.08 -5.82
C ASP A 247 17.16 15.31 -4.50
N VAL A 248 17.71 16.52 -4.36
CA VAL A 248 18.42 16.96 -3.17
C VAL A 248 17.64 18.08 -2.50
N VAL A 249 17.68 18.11 -1.16
CA VAL A 249 17.00 19.19 -0.43
C VAL A 249 17.51 20.56 -0.86
N ASN A 250 16.59 21.51 -1.01
CA ASN A 250 16.90 22.85 -1.47
C ASN A 250 16.08 23.89 -0.72
N ALA A 251 16.75 24.67 0.12
CA ALA A 251 16.15 25.74 0.90
C ALA A 251 15.57 26.89 0.05
N ALA A 252 15.91 26.97 -1.24
CA ALA A 252 15.37 28.00 -2.13
C ALA A 252 13.96 27.68 -2.65
N ILE A 253 13.55 26.41 -2.62
CA ILE A 253 12.25 25.97 -3.19
C ILE A 253 11.21 25.68 -2.12
N MET A 254 11.60 25.26 -0.92
CA MET A 254 10.67 24.88 0.15
C MET A 254 11.34 25.09 1.52
N PRO A 255 10.59 25.35 2.62
CA PRO A 255 11.17 25.44 3.95
C PRO A 255 12.01 24.21 4.29
N LEU A 256 13.23 24.43 4.79
CA LEU A 256 14.17 23.37 5.13
C LEU A 256 14.57 23.45 6.60
N LEU A 257 14.29 22.39 7.35
CA LEU A 257 14.96 22.07 8.61
C LEU A 257 16.17 21.21 8.32
N ASN A 258 17.36 21.73 8.65
CA ASN A 258 18.63 21.07 8.39
C ASN A 258 19.34 20.83 9.71
N GLY A 259 19.25 19.60 10.21
CA GLY A 259 19.77 19.16 11.50
C GLY A 259 21.28 18.92 11.50
N ASP A 260 21.75 18.22 12.52
CA ASP A 260 23.16 17.89 12.76
C ASP A 260 23.39 16.38 13.01
N GLY A 261 22.42 15.54 12.62
CA GLY A 261 22.37 14.11 12.87
C GLY A 261 21.71 13.73 14.19
N THR A 262 21.21 14.69 14.98
CA THR A 262 20.63 14.43 16.31
C THR A 262 19.21 14.98 16.47
N GLY A 263 18.52 14.51 17.51
CA GLY A 263 17.22 15.05 17.93
C GLY A 263 16.05 14.74 16.97
N THR A 264 14.92 15.38 17.26
CA THR A 264 13.68 15.32 16.47
C THR A 264 13.48 16.64 15.73
N GLY A 265 13.11 16.58 14.44
CA GLY A 265 12.78 17.76 13.64
C GLY A 265 11.46 18.39 14.09
N ILE A 266 10.34 17.71 13.86
CA ILE A 266 9.00 18.25 14.15
C ILE A 266 8.17 17.27 14.98
N THR A 267 7.45 17.79 15.98
CA THR A 267 6.38 17.06 16.68
C THR A 267 5.04 17.76 16.45
N VAL A 268 4.03 17.00 16.05
CA VAL A 268 2.68 17.47 15.68
C VAL A 268 1.61 16.94 16.65
N SER A 269 0.69 17.83 17.02
CA SER A 269 -0.48 17.57 17.88
C SER A 269 -1.70 17.13 17.05
N ASN A 270 -2.92 17.54 17.45
CA ASN A 270 -4.20 17.13 16.85
C ASN A 270 -4.78 18.24 15.97
N ASN A 271 -5.54 17.85 14.94
CA ASN A 271 -6.22 18.77 14.03
C ASN A 271 -5.25 19.81 13.43
N VAL A 272 -4.11 19.34 12.95
CA VAL A 272 -3.08 20.16 12.30
C VAL A 272 -2.95 19.73 10.85
N VAL A 273 -2.83 20.68 9.94
CA VAL A 273 -2.38 20.47 8.57
C VAL A 273 -0.95 20.99 8.48
N LEU A 274 -0.01 20.13 8.08
CA LEU A 274 1.38 20.50 7.84
C LEU A 274 1.74 20.11 6.41
N GLU A 275 2.11 21.12 5.61
CA GLU A 275 2.37 20.94 4.18
C GLU A 275 3.68 21.54 3.72
N ASN A 276 4.31 20.90 2.73
CA ASN A 276 5.47 21.42 2.00
C ASN A 276 6.66 21.76 2.91
N ILE A 277 7.22 20.76 3.58
CA ILE A 277 8.40 20.94 4.46
C ILE A 277 9.47 19.91 4.15
N GLN A 278 10.72 20.36 4.06
CA GLN A 278 11.91 19.50 4.00
C GLN A 278 12.56 19.35 5.38
N ILE A 279 12.96 18.14 5.72
CA ILE A 279 13.60 17.75 6.97
C ILE A 279 14.83 16.89 6.63
N LYS A 280 16.02 17.33 7.03
CA LYS A 280 17.28 16.62 6.75
C LYS A 280 18.16 16.50 7.98
N ASP A 281 18.93 15.42 8.08
CA ASP A 281 20.00 15.22 9.09
C ASP A 281 19.48 15.29 10.53
N TYR A 282 18.41 14.56 10.85
CA TYR A 282 17.95 14.36 12.23
C TYR A 282 18.02 12.88 12.60
N SER A 283 18.13 12.56 13.90
CA SER A 283 17.92 11.17 14.35
C SER A 283 16.47 10.71 14.14
N LEU A 284 15.53 11.67 14.21
CA LEU A 284 14.13 11.46 13.91
C LEU A 284 13.56 12.66 13.14
N GLY A 285 12.98 12.44 11.96
CA GLY A 285 12.42 13.51 11.12
C GLY A 285 11.17 14.15 11.75
N LEU A 286 10.09 13.38 11.86
CA LEU A 286 8.79 13.89 12.32
C LEU A 286 8.04 12.88 13.21
N ILE A 287 7.42 13.39 14.28
CA ILE A 287 6.44 12.65 15.11
C ILE A 287 5.06 13.27 14.94
N LEU A 288 4.10 12.49 14.45
CA LEU A 288 2.68 12.80 14.50
C LEU A 288 2.03 12.04 15.66
N SER A 289 1.95 12.71 16.80
CA SER A 289 1.43 12.12 18.04
C SER A 289 -0.08 12.28 18.21
N GLY A 290 -0.66 13.32 17.60
CA GLY A 290 -2.10 13.57 17.66
C GLY A 290 -2.87 12.97 16.49
N SER A 291 -4.19 13.14 16.55
CA SER A 291 -5.20 12.59 15.66
C SER A 291 -5.84 13.66 14.77
N ASN A 292 -6.55 13.25 13.72
CA ASN A 292 -7.28 14.13 12.78
C ASN A 292 -6.38 15.17 12.12
N SER A 293 -5.11 14.83 11.87
CA SER A 293 -4.14 15.73 11.28
C SER A 293 -3.75 15.28 9.88
N THR A 294 -3.33 16.23 9.05
CA THR A 294 -2.85 15.98 7.70
C THR A 294 -1.37 16.33 7.59
N LEU A 295 -0.58 15.40 7.05
CA LEU A 295 0.76 15.65 6.55
C LEU A 295 0.71 15.54 5.03
N ASN A 296 1.18 16.56 4.32
CA ASN A 296 1.16 16.59 2.86
C ASN A 296 2.50 17.09 2.32
N ASN A 297 3.12 16.38 1.39
CA ASN A 297 4.41 16.80 0.81
C ASN A 297 5.50 17.08 1.87
N ILE A 298 5.64 16.12 2.80
CA ILE A 298 6.72 16.12 3.76
C ILE A 298 7.90 15.34 3.18
N ILE A 299 9.04 16.00 3.09
CA ILE A 299 10.26 15.45 2.52
C ILE A 299 11.25 15.19 3.65
N ALA A 300 11.56 13.93 3.94
CA ALA A 300 12.47 13.54 5.03
C ALA A 300 13.68 12.77 4.47
N ILE A 301 14.89 13.31 4.59
CA ILE A 301 16.09 12.76 3.93
C ILE A 301 17.27 12.64 4.90
N ASP A 302 18.05 11.56 4.78
CA ASP A 302 19.27 11.31 5.55
C ASP A 302 19.04 11.32 7.07
N LEU A 303 18.14 10.46 7.56
CA LEU A 303 17.80 10.38 8.99
C LEU A 303 18.65 9.31 9.68
N GLY A 304 19.22 9.66 10.84
CA GLY A 304 20.16 8.81 11.58
C GLY A 304 21.59 8.85 11.05
N ASN A 305 22.43 7.92 11.51
CA ASN A 305 23.84 7.92 11.16
C ASN A 305 24.08 7.36 9.76
N GLN A 306 24.33 8.25 8.81
CA GLN A 306 24.59 7.89 7.42
C GLN A 306 25.96 7.24 7.18
N GLY A 307 26.89 7.36 8.13
CA GLY A 307 28.30 6.99 7.96
C GLY A 307 28.75 5.74 8.73
N ALA A 308 27.88 5.14 9.52
CA ALA A 308 28.16 3.88 10.21
C ALA A 308 26.87 3.08 10.42
N SER A 309 26.98 1.75 10.31
CA SER A 309 25.85 0.84 10.55
C SER A 309 25.31 1.00 11.99
N GLY A 310 23.98 1.07 12.13
CA GLY A 310 23.30 1.19 13.40
C GLY A 310 21.81 1.42 13.24
N TYR A 311 21.03 1.12 14.29
CA TYR A 311 19.57 1.29 14.31
C TYR A 311 19.19 2.62 14.98
N ASP A 312 19.36 3.74 14.29
CA ASP A 312 19.26 5.08 14.88
C ASP A 312 18.57 6.16 14.03
N GLY A 313 18.09 5.83 12.82
CA GLY A 313 17.47 6.78 11.89
C GLY A 313 16.00 6.56 11.64
N PHE A 314 15.18 7.54 12.00
CA PHE A 314 13.73 7.43 11.93
C PHE A 314 13.14 8.55 11.07
N GLY A 315 12.34 8.22 10.04
CA GLY A 315 11.70 9.21 9.18
C GLY A 315 10.46 9.82 9.85
N ILE A 316 9.29 9.31 9.52
CA ILE A 316 7.99 9.77 10.05
C ILE A 316 7.41 8.69 10.96
N ARG A 317 7.07 9.07 12.20
CA ARG A 317 6.39 8.20 13.17
C ARG A 317 5.00 8.74 13.51
N VAL A 318 3.99 7.90 13.35
CA VAL A 318 2.58 8.21 13.64
C VAL A 318 2.12 7.35 14.81
N SER A 319 1.51 7.96 15.81
CA SER A 319 0.85 7.25 16.91
C SER A 319 -0.61 7.63 17.13
N GLY A 320 -1.07 8.74 16.56
CA GLY A 320 -2.48 9.12 16.59
C GLY A 320 -3.33 8.39 15.56
N SER A 321 -4.64 8.62 15.61
CA SER A 321 -5.65 7.99 14.75
C SER A 321 -6.29 8.99 13.79
N TYR A 322 -6.94 8.51 12.74
CA TYR A 322 -7.68 9.36 11.79
C TYR A 322 -6.82 10.44 11.13
N ASN A 323 -5.52 10.18 10.97
CA ASN A 323 -4.62 11.08 10.26
C ASN A 323 -4.57 10.72 8.78
N THR A 324 -4.30 11.73 7.97
CA THR A 324 -4.00 11.57 6.55
C THR A 324 -2.54 11.94 6.32
N ILE A 325 -1.76 11.04 5.73
CA ILE A 325 -0.40 11.30 5.31
C ILE A 325 -0.38 11.09 3.81
N LYS A 326 -0.07 12.14 3.06
CA LYS A 326 -0.07 12.06 1.61
C LYS A 326 1.11 12.72 0.91
N ASN A 327 1.36 12.27 -0.32
CA ASN A 327 2.31 12.88 -1.25
C ASN A 327 3.69 13.10 -0.62
N SER A 328 4.16 12.20 0.23
CA SER A 328 5.37 12.44 1.05
C SER A 328 6.50 11.55 0.58
N TYR A 329 7.74 11.99 0.80
CA TYR A 329 8.94 11.30 0.33
C TYR A 329 9.93 11.13 1.46
N ILE A 330 10.40 9.90 1.66
CA ILE A 330 11.38 9.57 2.68
C ILE A 330 12.56 8.84 2.03
N ALA A 331 13.77 9.36 2.18
CA ALA A 331 14.98 8.71 1.70
C ALA A 331 16.02 8.53 2.81
N ASN A 332 16.65 7.35 2.85
CA ASN A 332 17.80 7.07 3.71
C ASN A 332 17.56 7.32 5.21
N ALA A 333 16.40 6.88 5.71
CA ALA A 333 16.20 6.67 7.14
C ALA A 333 16.86 5.35 7.55
N THR A 334 17.91 5.39 8.36
CA THR A 334 18.80 4.23 8.58
C THR A 334 18.23 3.13 9.46
N ALA A 335 17.03 3.31 10.04
CA ALA A 335 16.32 2.27 10.78
C ALA A 335 14.87 2.13 10.30
N GLU A 336 14.00 3.12 10.55
CA GLU A 336 12.58 3.05 10.19
C GLU A 336 12.18 4.29 9.40
N ALA A 337 11.83 4.16 8.12
CA ALA A 337 11.44 5.30 7.29
C ALA A 337 10.04 5.81 7.64
N PHE A 338 9.02 4.96 7.54
CA PHE A 338 7.65 5.30 7.93
C PHE A 338 7.08 4.28 8.90
N LYS A 339 6.52 4.75 10.02
CA LYS A 339 5.97 3.88 11.06
C LYS A 339 4.65 4.37 11.60
N VAL A 340 3.67 3.47 11.69
CA VAL A 340 2.50 3.63 12.56
C VAL A 340 2.66 2.71 13.77
N TYR A 341 2.56 3.29 14.97
CA TYR A 341 2.60 2.56 16.23
C TYR A 341 1.37 2.89 17.07
N GLY A 342 0.47 1.92 17.30
CA GLY A 342 -0.74 2.13 18.11
C GLY A 342 -1.91 2.79 17.37
N GLY A 343 -1.65 3.86 16.63
CA GLY A 343 -2.67 4.69 15.98
C GLY A 343 -3.48 3.95 14.92
N THR A 344 -4.79 4.21 14.82
CA THR A 344 -5.74 3.46 13.97
C THR A 344 -6.49 4.35 12.99
N ASN A 345 -7.08 3.77 11.93
CA ASN A 345 -7.86 4.52 10.93
C ASN A 345 -7.07 5.65 10.26
N ASN A 346 -5.75 5.51 10.14
CA ASN A 346 -4.95 6.45 9.37
C ASN A 346 -4.99 6.07 7.88
N LEU A 347 -4.99 7.08 7.03
CA LEU A 347 -4.80 6.96 5.59
C LEU A 347 -3.39 7.42 5.23
N ILE A 348 -2.65 6.56 4.54
CA ILE A 348 -1.32 6.83 4.01
C ILE A 348 -1.41 6.62 2.51
N GLN A 349 -1.16 7.67 1.72
CA GLN A 349 -1.40 7.62 0.28
C GLN A 349 -0.31 8.35 -0.51
N TYR A 350 0.13 7.83 -1.65
CA TYR A 350 1.22 8.46 -2.43
C TYR A 350 2.47 8.71 -1.60
N LEU A 351 2.79 7.77 -0.71
CA LEU A 351 4.03 7.76 0.05
C LEU A 351 5.10 7.06 -0.78
N GLU A 352 6.24 7.71 -0.95
CA GLU A 352 7.42 7.10 -1.55
C GLU A 352 8.53 6.97 -0.50
N VAL A 353 9.04 5.75 -0.35
CA VAL A 353 10.16 5.46 0.55
C VAL A 353 11.30 4.81 -0.21
N ARG A 354 12.50 5.39 -0.11
CA ARG A 354 13.69 4.87 -0.76
C ARG A 354 14.87 4.69 0.19
N ALA A 355 15.73 3.73 -0.12
CA ALA A 355 17.04 3.66 0.52
C ALA A 355 18.13 3.21 -0.46
N ASP A 356 19.21 3.96 -0.51
CA ASP A 356 20.42 3.68 -1.29
C ASP A 356 21.72 3.87 -0.50
N ASN A 357 21.62 4.13 0.80
CA ASN A 357 22.76 4.18 1.69
C ASN A 357 23.42 2.80 1.89
N VAL A 358 24.55 2.57 1.23
CA VAL A 358 25.35 1.33 1.33
C VAL A 358 25.99 1.09 2.69
N THR A 359 26.17 2.14 3.51
CA THR A 359 26.86 2.06 4.80
C THR A 359 25.92 1.71 5.94
N ASN A 360 24.73 2.30 5.93
CA ASN A 360 23.68 2.06 6.91
C ASN A 360 22.31 2.02 6.20
N PRO A 361 21.99 0.92 5.51
CA PRO A 361 20.75 0.84 4.74
C PRO A 361 19.53 0.85 5.65
N CYS A 362 18.40 1.33 5.12
CA CYS A 362 17.11 1.29 5.82
C CYS A 362 16.71 -0.14 6.17
N ASP A 363 16.21 -0.34 7.39
CA ASP A 363 15.69 -1.61 7.86
C ASP A 363 14.20 -1.74 7.52
N TYR A 364 13.34 -0.88 8.08
CA TYR A 364 11.89 -0.87 7.83
C TYR A 364 11.46 0.32 6.96
N TYR A 365 10.86 0.05 5.79
CA TYR A 365 10.41 1.08 4.85
C TYR A 365 9.05 1.63 5.28
N VAL A 366 8.03 0.77 5.35
CA VAL A 366 6.71 1.11 5.87
C VAL A 366 6.28 0.02 6.85
N ILE A 367 6.22 0.36 8.14
CA ILE A 367 5.85 -0.58 9.20
C ILE A 367 4.59 -0.14 9.96
N LEU A 368 3.59 -1.03 9.96
CA LEU A 368 2.41 -0.96 10.81
C LEU A 368 2.59 -1.92 11.97
N THR A 369 2.67 -1.38 13.19
CA THR A 369 2.88 -2.18 14.40
C THR A 369 1.95 -1.82 15.54
N ASN A 370 1.44 -2.84 16.22
CA ASN A 370 0.48 -2.75 17.31
C ASN A 370 -0.71 -1.86 16.95
N THR A 371 -1.34 -2.14 15.80
CA THR A 371 -2.29 -1.21 15.18
C THR A 371 -3.41 -1.91 14.41
N SER A 372 -4.45 -1.18 14.01
CA SER A 372 -5.51 -1.72 13.18
C SER A 372 -6.22 -0.70 12.30
N ASN A 373 -6.83 -1.20 11.22
CA ASN A 373 -7.69 -0.44 10.31
C ASN A 373 -7.00 0.76 9.65
N ASN A 374 -5.69 0.73 9.46
CA ASN A 374 -5.01 1.73 8.64
C ASN A 374 -5.01 1.29 7.18
N ILE A 375 -4.95 2.26 6.29
CA ILE A 375 -4.85 2.05 4.85
C ILE A 375 -3.54 2.67 4.39
N VAL A 376 -2.70 1.88 3.75
CA VAL A 376 -1.57 2.33 2.93
C VAL A 376 -1.96 2.06 1.49
N GLU A 377 -2.00 3.10 0.66
CA GLU A 377 -2.41 2.95 -0.73
C GLU A 377 -1.60 3.80 -1.69
N ASP A 378 -1.58 3.42 -2.96
CA ASP A 378 -0.95 4.19 -4.05
C ASP A 378 0.50 4.57 -3.73
N SER A 379 1.24 3.67 -3.08
CA SER A 379 2.53 3.97 -2.44
C SER A 379 3.65 3.06 -2.95
N ARG A 380 4.88 3.58 -3.01
CA ARG A 380 6.05 2.88 -3.52
C ARG A 380 7.15 2.75 -2.47
N VAL A 381 7.70 1.56 -2.32
CA VAL A 381 8.90 1.30 -1.51
C VAL A 381 10.01 0.71 -2.38
N GLU A 382 11.17 1.35 -2.41
CA GLU A 382 12.27 0.94 -3.27
C GLU A 382 13.61 0.88 -2.55
N ARG A 383 14.19 -0.31 -2.54
CA ARG A 383 15.52 -0.59 -2.01
C ARG A 383 16.54 -0.59 -3.15
N ALA A 384 17.65 0.13 -3.03
CA ALA A 384 18.71 0.02 -4.04
C ALA A 384 19.38 -1.37 -4.06
N PRO A 385 19.87 -1.84 -5.23
CA PRO A 385 20.66 -3.06 -5.29
C PRO A 385 21.95 -3.01 -4.46
N GLY A 386 22.37 -4.17 -3.96
CA GLY A 386 23.67 -4.34 -3.30
C GLY A 386 23.75 -3.87 -1.85
N LEU A 387 22.64 -3.44 -1.24
CA LEU A 387 22.61 -3.08 0.18
C LEU A 387 22.77 -4.31 1.08
N ALA A 388 23.49 -4.16 2.19
CA ALA A 388 23.86 -5.29 3.06
C ALA A 388 22.66 -5.96 3.78
N HIS A 389 21.57 -5.23 3.95
CA HIS A 389 20.34 -5.72 4.57
C HIS A 389 19.21 -5.89 3.54
N GLY A 390 18.32 -6.85 3.83
CA GLY A 390 17.08 -7.17 3.10
C GLY A 390 16.20 -5.97 2.81
N GLY A 391 16.05 -5.15 3.84
CA GLY A 391 14.91 -4.26 3.98
C GLY A 391 13.64 -5.06 4.31
N HIS A 392 12.75 -4.43 5.06
CA HIS A 392 11.38 -4.85 5.27
C HIS A 392 10.49 -3.81 4.59
N GLY A 393 9.87 -4.19 3.46
CA GLY A 393 9.17 -3.27 2.58
C GLY A 393 7.85 -2.78 3.18
N LEU A 394 6.74 -3.45 2.83
CA LEU A 394 5.43 -3.19 3.41
C LEU A 394 5.17 -4.20 4.52
N THR A 395 5.14 -3.72 5.77
CA THR A 395 5.23 -4.59 6.95
C THR A 395 4.03 -4.46 7.89
N SER A 396 3.49 -5.62 8.29
CA SER A 396 2.60 -5.75 9.45
C SER A 396 3.29 -6.56 10.55
N LYS A 397 3.61 -5.93 11.69
CA LYS A 397 4.35 -6.58 12.78
C LYS A 397 3.68 -6.38 14.13
N TRP A 398 3.47 -7.46 14.87
CA TRP A 398 2.97 -7.49 16.25
C TRP A 398 1.61 -6.80 16.45
N ASN A 399 0.58 -7.56 16.78
CA ASN A 399 -0.78 -7.07 17.04
C ASN A 399 -1.32 -6.13 15.94
N SER A 400 -0.90 -6.33 14.68
CA SER A 400 -1.32 -5.55 13.52
C SER A 400 -2.47 -6.24 12.80
N LYS A 401 -3.67 -5.65 12.85
CA LYS A 401 -4.91 -6.33 12.45
C LYS A 401 -5.76 -5.51 11.48
N ASN A 402 -6.35 -6.15 10.48
CA ASN A 402 -7.29 -5.52 9.56
C ASN A 402 -6.73 -4.24 8.89
N ASN A 403 -5.42 -4.16 8.69
CA ASN A 403 -4.83 -3.09 7.88
C ASN A 403 -4.92 -3.47 6.40
N ILE A 404 -4.95 -2.46 5.55
CA ILE A 404 -5.00 -2.61 4.10
C ILE A 404 -3.74 -2.00 3.51
N PHE A 405 -3.07 -2.75 2.65
CA PHE A 405 -2.08 -2.26 1.71
C PHE A 405 -2.65 -2.48 0.32
N ARG A 406 -2.85 -1.42 -0.47
CA ARG A 406 -3.44 -1.57 -1.80
C ARG A 406 -2.87 -0.68 -2.88
N ARG A 407 -2.82 -1.15 -4.13
CA ARG A 407 -2.24 -0.37 -5.26
C ARG A 407 -0.84 0.13 -4.93
N CYS A 408 -0.03 -0.75 -4.33
CA CYS A 408 1.33 -0.41 -3.91
C CYS A 408 2.36 -1.12 -4.79
N GLU A 409 3.58 -0.60 -4.78
CA GLU A 409 4.71 -1.23 -5.46
C GLU A 409 5.88 -1.43 -4.51
N THR A 410 6.49 -2.62 -4.59
CA THR A 410 7.74 -2.94 -3.90
C THR A 410 8.82 -3.26 -4.93
N VAL A 411 9.98 -2.62 -4.80
CA VAL A 411 11.14 -2.86 -5.67
C VAL A 411 12.33 -3.27 -4.82
N TYR A 412 12.81 -4.50 -5.07
CA TYR A 412 13.96 -5.12 -4.41
C TYR A 412 13.84 -5.26 -2.88
N THR A 413 12.61 -5.27 -2.39
CA THR A 413 12.19 -5.50 -1.00
C THR A 413 10.89 -6.31 -0.98
N ASN A 414 10.33 -6.58 0.20
CA ASN A 414 9.28 -7.58 0.40
C ASN A 414 7.95 -7.03 0.96
N LEU A 415 6.97 -7.93 1.05
CA LEU A 415 5.87 -7.85 2.02
C LEU A 415 6.26 -8.70 3.24
N ASP A 416 6.16 -8.14 4.44
CA ASP A 416 6.61 -8.82 5.66
C ASP A 416 5.51 -8.85 6.73
N LEU A 417 5.15 -10.04 7.19
CA LEU A 417 4.15 -10.25 8.23
C LEU A 417 4.72 -11.12 9.33
N ASN A 418 4.68 -10.64 10.57
CA ASN A 418 5.35 -11.32 11.69
C ASN A 418 4.49 -11.31 12.97
N PHE A 419 4.39 -12.49 13.60
CA PHE A 419 3.68 -12.84 14.84
C PHE A 419 2.24 -13.36 14.68
N GLU A 420 1.78 -14.21 15.62
CA GLU A 420 0.47 -14.88 15.53
C GLU A 420 -0.73 -13.95 15.64
N ASP A 421 -0.53 -12.75 16.18
CA ASP A 421 -1.56 -11.73 16.32
C ASP A 421 -1.57 -10.74 15.15
N VAL A 422 -0.77 -10.99 14.10
CA VAL A 422 -0.88 -10.33 12.80
C VAL A 422 -1.86 -11.09 11.91
N THR A 423 -3.09 -10.57 11.87
CA THR A 423 -4.23 -11.27 11.25
C THR A 423 -5.26 -10.33 10.63
N GLY A 424 -5.99 -10.83 9.62
CA GLY A 424 -7.05 -10.10 8.94
C GLY A 424 -6.55 -8.97 8.04
N ASN A 425 -5.24 -8.84 7.85
CA ASN A 425 -4.69 -7.81 6.95
C ASN A 425 -4.93 -8.20 5.50
N LEU A 426 -5.13 -7.19 4.66
CA LEU A 426 -5.36 -7.31 3.23
C LEU A 426 -4.21 -6.62 2.49
N TYR A 427 -3.55 -7.38 1.63
CA TYR A 427 -2.61 -6.89 0.64
C TYR A 427 -3.28 -7.12 -0.71
N GLU A 428 -3.66 -6.07 -1.42
CA GLU A 428 -4.38 -6.19 -2.69
C GLU A 428 -3.78 -5.30 -3.77
N ASP A 429 -3.79 -5.77 -5.02
CA ASP A 429 -3.36 -4.95 -6.16
C ASP A 429 -1.91 -4.44 -5.99
N ILE A 430 -0.98 -5.35 -5.74
CA ILE A 430 0.43 -5.00 -5.45
C ILE A 430 1.35 -5.57 -6.52
N ARG A 431 2.26 -4.71 -7.00
CA ARG A 431 3.35 -5.07 -7.90
C ARG A 431 4.65 -5.26 -7.13
N MET A 432 5.36 -6.36 -7.38
CA MET A 432 6.61 -6.71 -6.70
C MET A 432 7.70 -7.05 -7.71
N ILE A 433 8.80 -6.30 -7.68
CA ILE A 433 9.92 -6.44 -8.63
C ILE A 433 11.17 -6.93 -7.90
N GLY A 434 11.63 -8.13 -8.22
CA GLY A 434 12.88 -8.70 -7.71
C GLY A 434 14.09 -8.44 -8.62
N GLN A 435 15.27 -8.90 -8.18
CA GLN A 435 16.55 -8.70 -8.91
C GLN A 435 16.95 -9.90 -9.79
N GLY A 436 16.15 -10.97 -9.75
CA GLY A 436 16.37 -12.22 -10.48
C GLY A 436 16.21 -13.45 -9.57
N THR A 437 16.44 -14.61 -10.16
CA THR A 437 16.15 -15.91 -9.53
C THR A 437 17.32 -16.53 -8.75
N SER A 438 18.51 -15.93 -8.77
CA SER A 438 19.68 -16.41 -8.01
C SER A 438 19.45 -16.33 -6.49
N GLY A 439 20.03 -17.25 -5.72
CA GLY A 439 19.98 -17.24 -4.24
C GLY A 439 20.56 -15.98 -3.60
N SER A 440 21.33 -15.18 -4.34
CA SER A 440 21.79 -13.85 -3.90
C SER A 440 20.69 -12.79 -3.89
N TYR A 441 19.55 -13.04 -4.56
CA TYR A 441 18.45 -12.10 -4.76
C TYR A 441 17.22 -12.50 -3.93
N TRP A 442 17.44 -12.75 -2.64
CA TRP A 442 16.43 -13.25 -1.70
C TRP A 442 15.47 -12.17 -1.16
N HIS A 443 15.73 -10.90 -1.45
CA HIS A 443 15.12 -9.74 -0.78
C HIS A 443 13.63 -9.55 -1.08
N THR A 444 13.17 -9.92 -2.28
CA THR A 444 11.77 -9.71 -2.71
C THR A 444 11.01 -11.02 -2.60
N ASN A 445 10.04 -11.04 -1.67
CA ASN A 445 9.13 -12.15 -1.43
C ASN A 445 7.89 -11.66 -0.67
N ILE A 446 6.89 -12.52 -0.52
CA ILE A 446 5.90 -12.42 0.55
C ILE A 446 6.40 -13.30 1.69
N ASP A 447 6.72 -12.70 2.84
CA ASP A 447 7.27 -13.40 4.00
C ASP A 447 6.26 -13.43 5.15
N LEU A 448 5.94 -14.65 5.59
CA LEU A 448 4.99 -14.89 6.68
C LEU A 448 5.67 -15.67 7.80
N ARG A 449 5.90 -14.96 8.90
CA ARG A 449 6.75 -15.39 10.02
C ARG A 449 5.97 -15.60 11.31
N ASN A 450 6.50 -16.47 12.16
CA ASN A 450 6.14 -16.62 13.58
C ASN A 450 4.62 -16.67 13.81
N GLY A 451 3.92 -17.44 12.97
CA GLY A 451 2.48 -17.67 13.08
C GLY A 451 1.56 -16.63 12.44
N ALA A 452 2.05 -15.67 11.65
CA ALA A 452 1.17 -14.74 10.92
C ALA A 452 0.07 -15.49 10.13
N ASN A 453 -1.20 -15.13 10.35
CA ASN A 453 -2.33 -15.96 9.92
C ASN A 453 -3.60 -15.19 9.57
N GLY A 454 -4.48 -15.79 8.75
CA GLY A 454 -5.76 -15.18 8.39
C GLY A 454 -5.61 -13.90 7.58
N ASN A 455 -4.47 -13.71 6.92
CA ASN A 455 -4.22 -12.58 6.03
C ASN A 455 -4.58 -12.97 4.59
N THR A 456 -4.98 -11.98 3.79
CA THR A 456 -5.33 -12.16 2.38
C THR A 456 -4.38 -11.38 1.50
N PHE A 457 -3.87 -12.05 0.47
CA PHE A 457 -3.09 -11.48 -0.63
C PHE A 457 -3.92 -11.65 -1.89
N ARG A 458 -4.35 -10.56 -2.51
CA ARG A 458 -5.23 -10.58 -3.68
C ARG A 458 -4.58 -9.81 -4.82
N ASN A 459 -4.66 -10.31 -6.06
CA ASN A 459 -4.17 -9.58 -7.23
C ASN A 459 -2.73 -9.09 -7.04
N ILE A 460 -1.83 -10.02 -6.74
CA ILE A 460 -0.42 -9.71 -6.55
C ILE A 460 0.33 -10.15 -7.79
N TYR A 461 1.07 -9.23 -8.40
CA TYR A 461 2.01 -9.56 -9.47
C TYR A 461 3.44 -9.51 -8.93
N MET A 462 4.22 -10.54 -9.24
CA MET A 462 5.61 -10.65 -8.81
C MET A 462 6.48 -11.17 -9.95
N THR A 463 7.63 -10.53 -10.18
CA THR A 463 8.59 -10.97 -11.19
C THR A 463 10.03 -10.96 -10.69
N ASP A 464 10.85 -11.84 -11.28
CA ASP A 464 12.30 -11.90 -11.07
C ASP A 464 12.70 -12.14 -9.60
N VAL A 465 12.11 -13.15 -8.97
CA VAL A 465 12.33 -13.44 -7.54
C VAL A 465 13.06 -14.76 -7.29
N ASN A 466 13.83 -14.83 -6.21
CA ASN A 466 14.38 -16.11 -5.79
C ASN A 466 13.29 -17.03 -5.21
N VAL A 467 12.55 -16.55 -4.21
CA VAL A 467 11.41 -17.26 -3.60
C VAL A 467 10.22 -16.31 -3.58
N ALA A 468 9.09 -16.71 -4.17
CA ALA A 468 7.94 -15.80 -4.24
C ALA A 468 7.19 -15.70 -2.91
N VAL A 469 6.87 -16.83 -2.27
CA VAL A 469 6.19 -16.88 -0.97
C VAL A 469 6.99 -17.74 0.00
N THR A 470 7.36 -17.16 1.12
CA THR A 470 8.15 -17.82 2.16
C THR A 470 7.35 -17.88 3.46
N PHE A 471 7.26 -19.09 4.02
CA PHE A 471 6.74 -19.33 5.35
C PHE A 471 7.91 -19.69 6.26
N THR A 472 8.20 -18.82 7.22
CA THR A 472 9.36 -18.93 8.11
C THR A 472 8.97 -18.90 9.57
N ASP A 473 9.89 -19.33 10.42
CA ASP A 473 9.80 -19.24 11.87
C ASP A 473 11.23 -19.03 12.36
N ASP A 474 11.47 -17.87 12.96
CA ASP A 474 12.76 -17.38 13.39
C ASP A 474 12.61 -16.62 14.71
N ASN A 475 13.51 -16.87 15.65
CA ASN A 475 13.59 -16.08 16.87
C ASN A 475 14.51 -14.86 16.65
N ASP A 476 13.91 -13.70 16.41
CA ASP A 476 14.61 -12.42 16.21
C ASP A 476 15.03 -11.75 17.54
N GLY A 477 14.76 -12.39 18.68
CA GLY A 477 15.06 -11.90 20.02
C GLY A 477 14.07 -10.84 20.53
N PHE A 478 13.06 -10.45 19.73
CA PHE A 478 11.99 -9.57 20.17
C PHE A 478 10.83 -10.41 20.74
N THR A 479 10.56 -10.25 22.03
CA THR A 479 9.40 -10.86 22.68
C THR A 479 8.30 -9.82 22.85
N PRO A 480 7.23 -9.84 22.02
CA PRO A 480 6.11 -8.93 22.18
C PRO A 480 5.42 -9.08 23.55
N SER A 481 4.64 -8.08 23.95
CA SER A 481 3.85 -8.12 25.20
C SER A 481 2.39 -7.72 24.94
N PRO A 482 1.43 -8.65 24.99
CA PRO A 482 1.58 -10.09 25.29
C PRO A 482 2.44 -10.82 24.27
N ASP A 483 3.07 -11.91 24.69
CA ASP A 483 3.92 -12.74 23.84
C ASP A 483 3.06 -13.47 22.80
N SER A 484 3.33 -13.17 21.54
CA SER A 484 2.72 -13.71 20.33
C SER A 484 3.77 -14.32 19.39
N ASP A 485 4.99 -14.52 19.89
CA ASP A 485 6.00 -15.31 19.21
C ASP A 485 5.73 -16.80 19.45
N VAL A 486 5.38 -17.50 18.38
CA VAL A 486 5.00 -18.91 18.44
C VAL A 486 5.83 -19.70 17.45
N VAL A 487 6.19 -20.92 17.83
CA VAL A 487 6.95 -21.83 16.96
C VAL A 487 6.05 -22.43 15.88
N LYS A 488 5.71 -21.60 14.90
CA LYS A 488 4.85 -21.92 13.74
C LYS A 488 5.25 -21.04 12.58
N LEU A 489 5.26 -21.63 11.39
CA LEU A 489 5.27 -20.83 10.18
C LEU A 489 3.92 -20.12 10.02
N GLY A 490 3.80 -19.20 9.06
CA GLY A 490 2.50 -18.66 8.69
C GLY A 490 1.47 -19.75 8.33
N TYR A 491 0.22 -19.57 8.77
CA TYR A 491 -0.86 -20.54 8.58
C TYR A 491 -2.20 -19.88 8.27
N ASN A 492 -3.13 -20.61 7.65
CA ASN A 492 -4.48 -20.11 7.34
C ASN A 492 -4.46 -18.76 6.57
N ASN A 493 -3.48 -18.56 5.70
CA ASN A 493 -3.42 -17.39 4.81
C ASN A 493 -3.98 -17.74 3.43
N ARG A 494 -4.48 -16.73 2.75
CA ARG A 494 -5.17 -16.90 1.47
C ARG A 494 -4.54 -16.04 0.40
N PHE A 495 -4.21 -16.66 -0.72
CA PHE A 495 -3.65 -16.03 -1.91
C PHE A 495 -4.68 -16.17 -3.03
N GLU A 496 -5.19 -15.06 -3.53
CA GLU A 496 -6.21 -14.99 -4.57
C GLU A 496 -5.61 -14.28 -5.78
N ASN A 497 -5.58 -14.92 -6.94
CA ASN A 497 -5.02 -14.32 -8.16
C ASN A 497 -3.56 -13.83 -7.95
N LEU A 498 -2.70 -14.74 -7.49
CA LEU A 498 -1.26 -14.50 -7.41
C LEU A 498 -0.63 -14.84 -8.76
N ILE A 499 0.01 -13.86 -9.39
CA ILE A 499 0.73 -13.99 -10.65
C ILE A 499 2.22 -13.93 -10.34
N VAL A 500 2.97 -14.97 -10.74
CA VAL A 500 4.43 -15.03 -10.55
C VAL A 500 5.11 -15.41 -11.84
N GLU A 501 6.02 -14.54 -12.27
CA GLU A 501 6.85 -14.73 -13.45
C GLU A 501 8.32 -14.82 -13.06
N ASN A 502 9.00 -15.85 -13.57
CA ASN A 502 10.43 -16.07 -13.33
C ASN A 502 10.80 -16.14 -11.84
N ALA A 503 10.57 -17.32 -11.24
CA ALA A 503 10.96 -17.59 -9.86
C ALA A 503 11.80 -18.86 -9.75
N ALA A 504 12.85 -18.86 -8.92
CA ALA A 504 13.55 -20.11 -8.62
C ALA A 504 12.66 -21.06 -7.79
N THR A 505 11.92 -20.53 -6.82
CA THR A 505 10.93 -21.25 -6.03
C THR A 505 9.65 -20.43 -5.88
N LEU A 506 8.48 -21.03 -6.11
CA LEU A 506 7.21 -20.34 -5.88
C LEU A 506 6.86 -20.29 -4.39
N VAL A 507 6.76 -21.45 -3.73
CA VAL A 507 6.44 -21.52 -2.28
C VAL A 507 7.52 -22.27 -1.52
N GLN A 508 7.97 -21.70 -0.40
CA GLN A 508 8.91 -22.33 0.50
C GLN A 508 8.37 -22.40 1.94
N PHE A 509 8.47 -23.58 2.55
CA PHE A 509 8.25 -23.77 3.99
C PHE A 509 9.59 -24.02 4.68
N ASN A 510 10.16 -23.00 5.31
CA ASN A 510 11.53 -23.01 5.82
C ASN A 510 11.67 -22.20 7.13
N GLY A 511 11.45 -22.86 8.26
CA GLY A 511 11.71 -22.26 9.59
C GLY A 511 13.03 -22.74 10.16
N ASN A 512 13.81 -21.84 10.75
CA ASN A 512 15.11 -22.15 11.34
C ASN A 512 15.04 -22.54 12.82
N THR A 513 13.90 -22.32 13.47
CA THR A 513 13.74 -22.64 14.90
C THR A 513 13.76 -24.14 15.13
N ASN A 514 14.83 -24.59 15.78
CA ASN A 514 15.06 -25.98 16.14
C ASN A 514 14.46 -26.27 17.52
N ILE A 515 13.35 -27.01 17.59
CA ILE A 515 12.93 -27.64 18.85
C ILE A 515 13.59 -29.03 18.93
N GLY A 516 14.56 -29.19 19.84
CA GLY A 516 15.18 -30.50 20.07
C GLY A 516 16.01 -31.05 18.89
N GLY A 517 16.49 -30.19 18.00
CA GLY A 517 17.33 -30.57 16.84
C GLY A 517 16.55 -30.98 15.59
N VAL A 518 15.25 -30.66 15.52
CA VAL A 518 14.40 -30.87 14.34
C VAL A 518 13.68 -29.56 14.01
N ASN A 519 13.70 -29.16 12.74
CA ASN A 519 12.84 -28.09 12.22
C ASN A 519 11.39 -28.58 12.31
N SER A 520 10.64 -28.10 13.30
CA SER A 520 9.31 -28.63 13.65
C SER A 520 8.21 -27.58 13.67
N ALA A 521 8.51 -26.31 13.41
CA ALA A 521 7.49 -25.27 13.24
C ALA A 521 6.61 -25.67 12.03
N PRO A 522 5.31 -25.93 12.23
CA PRO A 522 4.44 -26.36 11.14
C PRO A 522 3.89 -25.16 10.36
N GLY A 523 3.74 -25.31 9.04
CA GLY A 523 3.01 -24.37 8.19
C GLY A 523 1.75 -25.02 7.62
N ASN A 524 0.57 -24.49 7.93
CA ASN A 524 -0.69 -25.18 7.65
C ASN A 524 -1.75 -24.31 6.98
N ASP A 525 -2.64 -24.95 6.23
CA ASP A 525 -3.90 -24.36 5.74
C ASP A 525 -3.70 -23.09 4.90
N ASN A 526 -2.56 -22.92 4.23
CA ASN A 526 -2.34 -21.83 3.30
C ASN A 526 -2.85 -22.20 1.91
N ILE A 527 -3.77 -21.39 1.37
CA ILE A 527 -4.53 -21.73 0.15
C ILE A 527 -4.26 -20.70 -0.94
N PHE A 528 -3.87 -21.20 -2.11
CA PHE A 528 -3.65 -20.42 -3.34
C PHE A 528 -4.79 -20.71 -4.30
N VAL A 529 -5.47 -19.67 -4.78
CA VAL A 529 -6.66 -19.77 -5.63
C VAL A 529 -6.49 -18.92 -6.87
N GLY A 530 -6.66 -19.50 -8.05
CA GLY A 530 -6.65 -18.75 -9.31
C GLY A 530 -5.27 -18.19 -9.68
N GLY A 531 -4.17 -18.81 -9.24
CA GLY A 531 -2.82 -18.30 -9.54
C GLY A 531 -2.35 -18.63 -10.96
N SER A 532 -1.51 -17.74 -11.50
CA SER A 532 -0.80 -17.92 -12.78
C SER A 532 0.70 -17.94 -12.53
N PHE A 533 1.37 -19.03 -12.87
CA PHE A 533 2.77 -19.22 -12.51
C PHE A 533 3.60 -19.66 -13.71
N THR A 534 4.49 -18.78 -14.18
CA THR A 534 5.27 -18.98 -15.41
C THR A 534 6.77 -18.97 -15.10
N ASN A 535 7.52 -19.89 -15.71
CA ASN A 535 8.98 -20.01 -15.57
C ASN A 535 9.40 -20.25 -14.11
N ILE A 536 8.79 -21.27 -13.48
CA ILE A 536 9.06 -21.61 -12.07
C ILE A 536 10.02 -22.80 -11.97
N GLY A 537 11.16 -22.60 -11.30
CA GLY A 537 12.11 -23.69 -11.03
C GLY A 537 11.46 -24.79 -10.17
N THR A 538 11.05 -24.46 -8.94
CA THR A 538 10.38 -25.37 -8.01
C THR A 538 9.05 -24.78 -7.54
N ILE A 539 7.94 -25.50 -7.71
CA ILE A 539 6.63 -25.03 -7.25
C ILE A 539 6.56 -25.00 -5.72
N VAL A 540 6.89 -26.11 -5.05
CA VAL A 540 6.97 -26.12 -3.56
C VAL A 540 8.27 -26.74 -3.06
N ALA A 541 8.96 -26.02 -2.18
CA ALA A 541 10.10 -26.54 -1.43
C ALA A 541 9.75 -26.69 0.07
N ILE A 542 9.87 -27.90 0.60
CA ILE A 542 9.41 -28.27 1.94
C ILE A 542 10.58 -28.66 2.84
N TYR A 543 10.87 -27.82 3.84
CA TYR A 543 11.89 -28.07 4.86
C TYR A 543 11.28 -28.35 6.26
N ASN A 544 10.00 -28.02 6.44
CA ASN A 544 9.27 -28.13 7.69
C ASN A 544 8.02 -29.00 7.56
N ASP A 545 7.43 -29.36 8.70
CA ASP A 545 6.14 -30.06 8.70
C ASP A 545 5.05 -29.14 8.13
N ASN A 546 4.13 -29.70 7.36
CA ASN A 546 3.09 -28.95 6.69
C ASN A 546 1.82 -29.79 6.56
N SER A 547 0.65 -29.15 6.52
CA SER A 547 -0.62 -29.83 6.27
C SER A 547 -1.70 -28.87 5.75
N GLY A 548 -2.66 -29.38 4.98
CA GLY A 548 -3.81 -28.58 4.54
C GLY A 548 -3.50 -27.47 3.53
N ASN A 549 -2.24 -27.34 3.08
CA ASN A 549 -1.87 -26.35 2.07
C ASN A 549 -2.26 -26.83 0.67
N GLY A 550 -2.53 -25.90 -0.25
CA GLY A 550 -2.79 -26.29 -1.62
C GLY A 550 -3.13 -25.18 -2.60
N PHE A 551 -3.16 -25.59 -3.86
CA PHE A 551 -3.49 -24.78 -5.02
C PHE A 551 -4.83 -25.21 -5.58
N ILE A 552 -5.65 -24.23 -5.98
CA ILE A 552 -7.00 -24.42 -6.51
C ILE A 552 -7.13 -23.59 -7.78
N ASN A 553 -7.60 -24.19 -8.88
CA ASN A 553 -7.85 -23.51 -10.15
C ASN A 553 -6.64 -22.67 -10.63
N SER A 554 -5.41 -23.17 -10.47
CA SER A 554 -4.18 -22.45 -10.82
C SER A 554 -3.49 -23.07 -12.03
N THR A 555 -2.76 -22.27 -12.80
CA THR A 555 -2.01 -22.72 -13.97
C THR A 555 -0.51 -22.60 -13.73
N PHE A 556 0.24 -23.60 -14.18
CA PHE A 556 1.68 -23.69 -14.07
C PHE A 556 2.27 -23.91 -15.47
N LYS A 557 3.00 -22.93 -16.00
CA LYS A 557 3.63 -22.97 -17.33
C LYS A 557 5.15 -23.00 -17.20
N ASN A 558 5.81 -23.90 -17.93
CA ASN A 558 7.26 -24.03 -17.94
C ASN A 558 7.87 -24.20 -16.54
N THR A 559 7.39 -25.21 -15.81
CA THR A 559 7.87 -25.52 -14.45
C THR A 559 8.78 -26.74 -14.42
N THR A 560 9.85 -26.72 -13.62
CA THR A 560 10.83 -27.82 -13.61
C THR A 560 10.53 -28.88 -12.55
N THR A 561 10.22 -28.46 -11.32
CA THR A 561 10.03 -29.36 -10.17
C THR A 561 8.71 -29.06 -9.46
N LEU A 562 7.84 -30.06 -9.32
CA LEU A 562 6.56 -29.90 -8.64
C LEU A 562 6.73 -29.74 -7.11
N VAL A 563 7.38 -30.71 -6.46
CA VAL A 563 7.65 -30.64 -5.01
C VAL A 563 9.06 -31.14 -4.72
N SER A 564 9.81 -30.36 -3.95
CA SER A 564 11.09 -30.73 -3.36
C SER A 564 10.95 -30.96 -1.85
N LEU A 565 11.49 -32.07 -1.34
CA LEU A 565 11.37 -32.49 0.06
C LEU A 565 12.74 -32.58 0.74
N ALA A 566 12.88 -31.94 1.90
CA ALA A 566 14.01 -32.17 2.79
C ALA A 566 13.77 -33.41 3.69
N ASN A 567 14.86 -34.13 4.02
CA ASN A 567 14.98 -35.26 4.96
C ASN A 567 13.69 -35.74 5.67
N GLY A 568 12.83 -36.48 4.96
CA GLY A 568 11.69 -37.18 5.56
C GLY A 568 10.44 -36.34 5.87
N LYS A 569 10.37 -35.09 5.38
CA LYS A 569 9.17 -34.25 5.52
C LYS A 569 8.02 -34.74 4.64
N PRO A 570 6.76 -34.67 5.13
CA PRO A 570 5.61 -35.13 4.38
C PRO A 570 5.26 -34.17 3.24
N ASN A 571 4.87 -34.72 2.09
CA ASN A 571 4.23 -33.96 1.03
C ASN A 571 2.72 -33.90 1.29
N ASN A 572 2.25 -32.82 1.93
CA ASN A 572 0.82 -32.60 2.20
C ASN A 572 0.27 -31.41 1.41
N ILE A 573 0.80 -31.19 0.20
CA ILE A 573 0.32 -30.16 -0.73
C ILE A 573 -0.75 -30.76 -1.64
N SER A 574 -1.90 -30.10 -1.72
CA SER A 574 -2.96 -30.47 -2.66
C SER A 574 -2.97 -29.59 -3.90
N PHE A 575 -3.35 -30.17 -5.04
CA PHE A 575 -3.58 -29.46 -6.31
C PHE A 575 -4.97 -29.84 -6.81
N THR A 576 -5.89 -28.88 -6.85
CA THR A 576 -7.29 -29.08 -7.21
C THR A 576 -7.60 -28.28 -8.47
N ASN A 577 -8.05 -28.94 -9.53
CA ASN A 577 -8.36 -28.31 -10.83
C ASN A 577 -7.22 -27.42 -11.37
N CYS A 578 -5.97 -27.82 -11.14
CA CYS A 578 -4.80 -27.09 -11.62
C CYS A 578 -4.39 -27.60 -13.00
N ILE A 579 -3.84 -26.71 -13.82
CA ILE A 579 -3.33 -26.99 -15.17
C ILE A 579 -1.80 -26.92 -15.12
N PHE A 580 -1.13 -27.89 -15.75
CA PHE A 580 0.34 -27.95 -15.85
C PHE A 580 0.71 -28.08 -17.32
N GLU A 581 1.44 -27.09 -17.84
CA GLU A 581 1.80 -26.93 -19.26
C GLU A 581 3.30 -27.07 -19.52
#